data_AF-A0A183EEC7-F1
#
_entry.id   AF-A0A183EEC7-F1
#
_cell.length_a   1.000
_cell.length_b   1.000
_cell.length_c   1.000
_cell.angle_alpha   90.00
_cell.angle_beta   90.00
_cell.angle_gamma   90.00
#
_symmetry.space_group_name_H-M   'P 1'
#
loop_
_entity.id
_entity.type
_entity.pdbx_description
1 polymer ?
#
loop_
_entity_poly.entity_id
_entity_poly.type
_entity_poly.pdbx_seq_one_letter_code
_entity_poly.pdbx_strand_id
1 'polypeptide(L)'
;LAKMKPERGELHQLLLAGEPAPKQEAVVDVFEDCEQMGMRTVPLFVAAPMVRYSRLPFRLLVRAYSADVAFTPMIYAKHFVASEKCREAEFITSIGLSFNALSTFVRLEQFYVNSDQPTIVQFATNDPEEFAEAAMFVSRY
;
A
#
# COMPACT_ATOMS: atom_id res chain seq x y z
N LEU A 1 -26.60 19.32 -6.59
CA LEU A 1 -27.07 18.55 -5.41
C LEU A 1 -25.83 18.06 -4.67
N ALA A 2 -25.42 18.75 -3.60
CA ALA A 2 -24.21 18.42 -2.85
C ALA A 2 -24.39 17.06 -2.16
N LYS A 3 -23.65 16.04 -2.60
CA LYS A 3 -23.62 14.75 -1.89
C LYS A 3 -22.79 14.94 -0.62
N MET A 4 -23.42 14.67 0.53
CA MET A 4 -22.81 14.77 1.86
C MET A 4 -21.51 13.98 1.91
N LYS A 5 -20.45 14.58 2.47
CA LYS A 5 -19.22 13.87 2.82
C LYS A 5 -19.56 12.79 3.85
N PRO A 6 -19.04 11.56 3.70
CA PRO A 6 -19.29 10.49 4.67
C PRO A 6 -18.76 10.90 6.05
N GLU A 7 -19.54 10.61 7.08
CA GLU A 7 -19.17 10.92 8.46
C GLU A 7 -18.05 10.00 8.95
N ARG A 8 -17.35 10.46 10.00
CA ARG A 8 -16.16 9.80 10.54
C ARG A 8 -16.52 8.42 11.11
N GLY A 9 -16.36 7.37 10.31
CA GLY A 9 -16.64 5.97 10.67
C GLY A 9 -17.38 5.17 9.59
N GLU A 10 -18.08 5.84 8.66
CA GLU A 10 -18.85 5.18 7.59
C GLU A 10 -17.94 4.44 6.60
N LEU A 11 -16.78 5.01 6.30
CA LEU A 11 -15.78 4.39 5.41
C LEU A 11 -15.27 3.05 5.95
N HIS A 12 -15.13 2.92 7.27
CA HIS A 12 -14.70 1.67 7.90
C HIS A 12 -15.77 0.59 7.80
N GLN A 13 -17.06 0.96 7.91
CA GLN A 13 -18.17 0.02 7.74
C GLN A 13 -18.35 -0.42 6.29
N LEU A 14 -18.16 0.49 5.33
CA LEU A 14 -18.23 0.17 3.89
C LEU A 14 -17.11 -0.78 3.46
N LEU A 15 -15.89 -0.58 3.98
CA LEU A 15 -14.76 -1.49 3.73
C LEU A 15 -14.99 -2.90 4.32
N LEU A 16 -15.70 -3.02 5.45
CA LEU A 16 -16.01 -4.31 6.08
C LEU A 16 -17.24 -5.02 5.47
N ALA A 17 -18.19 -4.25 4.92
CA ALA A 17 -19.43 -4.80 4.37
C ALA A 17 -19.24 -5.50 3.01
N GLY A 18 -18.08 -5.34 2.36
CA GLY A 18 -17.84 -5.88 1.00
C GLY A 18 -18.67 -5.18 -0.08
N GLU A 19 -19.53 -4.23 0.28
CA GLU A 19 -20.16 -3.29 -0.63
C GLU A 19 -19.05 -2.50 -1.33
N PRO A 20 -19.08 -2.36 -2.67
CA PRO A 20 -18.11 -1.54 -3.36
C PRO A 20 -18.18 -0.15 -2.74
N ALA A 21 -17.06 0.30 -2.16
CA ALA A 21 -16.97 1.64 -1.61
C ALA A 21 -17.56 2.59 -2.66
N PRO A 22 -18.58 3.41 -2.30
CA PRO A 22 -19.23 4.29 -3.25
C PRO A 22 -18.10 5.02 -3.97
N LYS A 23 -18.10 5.00 -5.32
CA LYS A 23 -17.06 5.67 -6.14
C LYS A 23 -16.86 7.05 -5.56
N GLN A 24 -15.84 7.19 -4.73
CA GLN A 24 -15.61 8.41 -4.02
C GLN A 24 -15.01 9.25 -5.12
N GLU A 25 -15.81 10.19 -5.67
CA GLU A 25 -15.28 11.28 -6.48
C GLU A 25 -14.07 11.77 -5.71
N ALA A 26 -12.88 11.52 -6.26
CA ALA A 26 -11.66 11.78 -5.55
C ALA A 26 -11.75 13.22 -5.04
N VAL A 27 -11.55 13.43 -3.74
CA VAL A 27 -11.68 14.77 -3.14
C VAL A 27 -10.72 15.76 -3.81
N VAL A 28 -9.72 15.23 -4.53
CA VAL A 28 -8.69 15.92 -5.29
C VAL A 28 -8.51 15.18 -6.62
N ASP A 29 -8.70 15.88 -7.74
CA ASP A 29 -8.29 15.39 -9.07
C ASP A 29 -6.85 15.81 -9.33
N VAL A 30 -5.94 14.85 -9.26
CA VAL A 30 -4.50 15.06 -9.45
C VAL A 30 -4.18 15.68 -10.81
N PHE A 31 -4.92 15.33 -11.86
CA PHE A 31 -4.66 15.85 -13.20
C PHE A 31 -5.09 17.30 -13.30
N GLU A 32 -6.28 17.63 -12.78
CA GLU A 32 -6.78 19.00 -12.72
C GLU A 32 -5.84 19.89 -11.89
N ASP A 33 -5.40 19.42 -10.73
CA ASP A 33 -4.44 20.14 -9.88
C ASP A 33 -3.10 20.37 -10.60
N CYS A 34 -2.58 19.36 -11.30
CA CYS A 34 -1.35 19.50 -12.07
C CYS A 34 -1.50 20.54 -13.19
N GLU A 35 -2.62 20.54 -13.91
CA GLU A 35 -2.92 21.53 -14.95
C GLU A 35 -3.00 22.95 -14.36
N GLN A 36 -3.74 23.13 -13.25
CA GLN A 36 -3.85 24.42 -12.56
C GLN A 36 -2.50 24.92 -12.04
N MET A 37 -1.62 24.03 -11.60
CA MET A 37 -0.26 24.36 -11.17
C MET A 37 0.73 24.53 -12.33
N GLY A 38 0.30 24.36 -13.58
CA GLY A 38 1.17 24.46 -14.76
C GLY A 38 2.23 23.35 -14.84
N MET A 39 1.99 22.22 -14.19
CA MET A 39 2.87 21.06 -14.19
C MET A 39 2.74 20.29 -15.51
N ARG A 40 3.88 19.95 -16.12
CA ARG A 40 3.91 19.19 -17.39
C ARG A 40 3.77 17.68 -17.20
N THR A 41 3.93 17.19 -15.99
CA THR A 41 3.95 15.76 -15.63
C THR A 41 3.31 15.57 -14.28
N VAL A 42 2.56 14.47 -14.12
CA VAL A 42 2.00 14.06 -12.84
C VAL A 42 3.12 13.55 -11.93
N PRO A 43 3.24 14.05 -10.68
CA PRO A 43 4.22 13.56 -9.74
C PRO A 43 3.86 12.16 -9.24
N LEU A 44 4.87 11.40 -8.83
CA LEU A 44 4.67 10.12 -8.16
C LEU A 44 4.34 10.35 -6.69
N PHE A 45 3.22 9.80 -6.21
CA PHE A 45 2.82 9.90 -4.82
C PHE A 45 3.42 8.76 -4.00
N VAL A 46 4.41 9.10 -3.17
CA VAL A 46 5.16 8.14 -2.37
C VAL A 46 4.83 8.33 -0.89
N ALA A 47 4.26 7.30 -0.27
CA ALA A 47 4.04 7.27 1.17
C ALA A 47 5.33 6.93 1.91
N ALA A 48 5.85 7.90 2.68
CA ALA A 48 7.09 7.79 3.43
C ALA A 48 7.08 6.68 4.51
N PRO A 49 8.26 6.16 4.89
CA PRO A 49 8.34 5.19 5.98
C PRO A 49 8.03 5.84 7.33
N MET A 50 7.13 5.23 8.09
CA MET A 50 6.75 5.68 9.43
C MET A 50 6.80 4.51 10.40
N VAL A 51 7.67 4.61 11.40
CA VAL A 51 7.80 3.61 12.48
C VAL A 51 6.43 3.39 13.13
N ARG A 52 6.04 2.12 13.32
CA ARG A 52 4.73 1.65 13.83
C ARG A 52 3.50 1.87 12.93
N TYR A 53 3.53 2.82 11.99
CA TYR A 53 2.34 3.16 11.18
C TYR A 53 2.29 2.47 9.82
N SER A 54 3.37 2.51 9.03
CA SER A 54 3.37 2.06 7.62
C SER A 54 3.29 0.53 7.43
N ARG A 55 2.61 -0.17 8.35
CA ARG A 55 2.27 -1.60 8.25
C ARG A 55 1.21 -1.85 7.18
N LEU A 56 0.99 -3.11 6.81
CA LEU A 56 0.15 -3.52 5.67
C LEU A 56 -1.22 -2.80 5.61
N PRO A 57 -2.06 -2.76 6.68
CA PRO A 57 -3.37 -2.11 6.60
C PRO A 57 -3.28 -0.62 6.24
N PHE A 58 -2.26 0.08 6.75
CA PHE A 58 -2.04 1.49 6.43
C PHE A 58 -1.59 1.68 4.98
N ARG A 59 -0.69 0.82 4.48
CA ARG A 59 -0.26 0.87 3.08
C ARG A 59 -1.43 0.64 2.14
N LEU A 60 -2.27 -0.36 2.40
CA LEU A 60 -3.48 -0.63 1.63
C LEU A 60 -4.46 0.55 1.67
N LEU A 61 -4.59 1.21 2.81
CA LEU A 61 -5.42 2.40 2.96
C LEU A 61 -4.89 3.55 2.10
N VAL A 62 -3.62 3.95 2.24
CA VAL A 62 -3.08 5.10 1.48
C VAL A 62 -3.07 4.84 -0.02
N ARG A 63 -2.93 3.58 -0.45
CA ARG A 63 -3.11 3.17 -1.86
C ARG A 63 -4.52 3.40 -2.37
N ALA A 64 -5.53 3.12 -1.55
CA ALA A 64 -6.91 3.45 -1.89
C ALA A 64 -7.15 4.97 -2.04
N TYR A 65 -6.25 5.79 -1.49
CA TYR A 65 -6.21 7.25 -1.63
C TYR A 65 -5.07 7.73 -2.54
N SER A 66 -4.78 6.99 -3.61
CA SER A 66 -3.89 7.39 -4.70
C SER A 66 -2.38 7.42 -4.39
N ALA A 67 -1.91 6.75 -3.34
CA ALA A 67 -0.48 6.52 -3.17
C ALA A 67 0.02 5.47 -4.19
N ASP A 68 0.94 5.86 -5.06
CA ASP A 68 1.54 4.98 -6.08
C ASP A 68 2.55 4.00 -5.47
N VAL A 69 3.38 4.49 -4.54
CA VAL A 69 4.42 3.71 -3.87
C VAL A 69 4.27 3.89 -2.36
N ALA A 70 4.44 2.81 -1.60
CA ALA A 70 4.41 2.86 -0.14
C ALA A 70 5.65 2.21 0.45
N PHE A 71 6.19 2.80 1.51
CA PHE A 71 7.24 2.20 2.30
C PHE A 71 6.69 1.33 3.44
N THR A 72 7.44 0.32 3.86
CA THR A 72 7.24 -0.34 5.15
C THR A 72 7.65 0.60 6.31
N PRO A 73 7.37 0.26 7.57
CA PRO A 73 8.09 0.87 8.68
C PRO A 73 9.60 0.59 8.54
N MET A 74 10.42 1.38 9.21
CA MET A 74 11.86 1.09 9.30
C MET A 74 12.08 -0.16 10.15
N ILE A 75 12.67 -1.21 9.56
CA ILE A 75 12.91 -2.52 10.19
C ILE A 75 14.37 -2.64 10.62
N TYR A 76 14.65 -3.05 11.86
CA TYR A 76 16.02 -3.33 12.28
C TYR A 76 16.50 -4.68 11.71
N ALA A 77 17.51 -4.64 10.84
CA ALA A 77 17.97 -5.82 10.09
C ALA A 77 18.43 -6.95 11.02
N LYS A 78 19.22 -6.62 12.05
CA LYS A 78 19.70 -7.57 13.07
C LYS A 78 18.61 -8.44 13.67
N HIS A 79 17.48 -7.84 14.07
CA HIS A 79 16.38 -8.58 14.68
C HIS A 79 15.57 -9.35 13.64
N PHE A 80 15.44 -8.79 12.44
CA PHE A 80 14.76 -9.41 11.32
C PHE A 80 15.47 -10.70 10.86
N VAL A 81 16.79 -10.69 10.78
CA VAL A 81 17.60 -11.87 10.48
C VAL A 81 17.49 -12.90 11.61
N ALA A 82 17.70 -12.47 12.86
CA ALA A 82 17.82 -13.37 14.00
C ALA A 82 16.53 -14.11 14.39
N SER A 83 15.34 -13.60 14.06
CA SER A 83 14.08 -14.17 14.56
C SER A 83 12.94 -14.14 13.54
N GLU A 84 12.38 -15.32 13.27
CA GLU A 84 11.16 -15.47 12.46
C GLU A 84 9.98 -14.69 13.02
N LYS A 85 9.78 -14.75 14.33
CA LYS A 85 8.73 -13.97 15.02
C LYS A 85 8.90 -12.46 14.80
N CYS A 86 10.14 -11.97 14.74
CA CYS A 86 10.40 -10.58 14.41
C CYS A 86 10.05 -10.28 12.95
N ARG A 87 10.34 -11.20 12.03
CA ARG A 87 9.97 -11.03 10.61
C ARG A 87 8.47 -10.94 10.43
N GLU A 88 7.71 -11.86 11.02
CA GLU A 88 6.25 -11.86 10.96
C GLU A 88 5.63 -10.60 11.59
N ALA A 89 6.26 -10.08 12.65
CA ALA A 89 5.81 -8.83 13.26
C ALA A 89 6.11 -7.62 12.37
N GLU A 90 7.32 -7.49 11.85
CA GLU A 90 7.77 -6.27 11.16
C GLU A 90 7.36 -6.22 9.68
N PHE A 91 7.27 -7.38 9.01
CA PHE A 91 6.99 -7.50 7.58
C PHE A 91 5.86 -8.49 7.29
N ILE A 92 4.75 -7.95 6.82
CA ILE A 92 3.62 -8.69 6.25
C ILE A 92 3.23 -7.96 4.96
N THR A 93 2.95 -8.71 3.89
CA THR A 93 2.53 -8.19 2.58
C THR A 93 1.35 -9.00 2.05
N SER A 94 0.52 -8.40 1.18
CA SER A 94 -0.53 -9.10 0.43
C SER A 94 -0.10 -9.30 -1.02
N ILE A 95 -0.20 -10.55 -1.49
CA ILE A 95 -0.02 -10.85 -2.92
C ILE A 95 -1.33 -10.45 -3.62
N GLY A 96 -1.28 -9.40 -4.45
CA GLY A 96 -2.31 -9.20 -5.45
C GLY A 96 -2.21 -10.30 -6.50
N LEU A 97 -3.27 -11.07 -6.72
CA LEU A 97 -3.33 -11.97 -7.86
C LEU A 97 -3.24 -11.14 -9.15
N SER A 98 -2.09 -11.19 -9.82
CA SER A 98 -1.92 -10.56 -11.13
C SER A 98 -2.78 -11.29 -12.16
N PHE A 99 -3.61 -10.51 -12.86
CA PHE A 99 -4.68 -10.93 -13.75
C PHE A 99 -4.21 -11.57 -15.08
N ASN A 100 -3.04 -12.22 -15.10
CA ASN A 100 -2.51 -12.94 -16.26
C ASN A 100 -2.56 -14.47 -16.13
N ALA A 101 -2.93 -15.02 -14.97
CA ALA A 101 -3.00 -16.47 -14.74
C ALA A 101 -4.43 -17.06 -14.82
N LEU A 102 -5.49 -16.23 -14.86
CA LEU A 102 -6.88 -16.70 -14.98
C LEU A 102 -7.50 -16.24 -16.31
N SER A 103 -6.87 -16.59 -17.44
CA SER A 103 -7.64 -16.64 -18.68
C SER A 103 -8.66 -17.76 -18.54
N THR A 104 -9.95 -17.42 -18.40
CA THR A 104 -11.00 -17.88 -19.34
C THR A 104 -12.43 -17.72 -18.82
N PHE A 105 -12.79 -17.66 -17.52
CA PHE A 105 -14.22 -17.87 -17.22
C PHE A 105 -14.89 -17.25 -15.97
N VAL A 106 -14.39 -16.20 -15.32
CA VAL A 106 -15.19 -15.54 -14.28
C VAL A 106 -15.12 -14.02 -14.41
N ARG A 107 -16.14 -13.48 -15.05
CA ARG A 107 -16.43 -12.04 -15.16
C ARG A 107 -17.45 -11.64 -14.08
N LEU A 108 -17.16 -11.98 -12.82
CA LEU A 108 -18.01 -11.64 -11.67
C LEU A 108 -17.27 -10.65 -10.77
N GLU A 109 -17.92 -9.50 -10.56
CA GLU A 109 -17.76 -8.53 -9.46
C GLU A 109 -16.32 -8.16 -9.06
N GLN A 110 -15.96 -6.96 -9.50
CA GLN A 110 -14.65 -6.32 -9.49
C GLN A 110 -14.17 -5.96 -8.08
N PHE A 111 -13.80 -6.97 -7.28
CA PHE A 111 -13.06 -6.74 -6.03
C PHE A 111 -11.60 -6.47 -6.39
N TYR A 112 -11.29 -5.18 -6.61
CA TYR A 112 -9.92 -4.68 -6.67
C TYR A 112 -9.28 -4.95 -5.30
N VAL A 113 -8.68 -6.13 -5.12
CA VAL A 113 -7.74 -6.31 -4.00
C VAL A 113 -6.61 -5.34 -4.29
N ASN A 114 -6.56 -4.23 -3.56
CA ASN A 114 -5.41 -3.35 -3.58
C ASN A 114 -4.20 -4.21 -3.26
N SER A 115 -3.40 -4.50 -4.30
CA SER A 115 -2.13 -5.17 -4.11
C SER A 115 -1.27 -4.27 -3.24
N ASP A 116 -0.51 -4.85 -2.31
CA ASP A 116 0.44 -4.07 -1.53
C ASP A 116 1.62 -3.58 -2.41
N GLN A 117 1.70 -4.00 -3.67
CA GLN A 117 2.76 -3.61 -4.60
C GLN A 117 2.40 -2.36 -5.42
N PRO A 118 3.39 -1.49 -5.75
CA PRO A 118 4.83 -1.61 -5.46
C PRO A 118 5.23 -1.06 -4.08
N THR A 119 5.76 -1.92 -3.17
CA THR A 119 6.20 -1.52 -1.82
C THR A 119 7.72 -1.54 -1.69
N ILE A 120 8.26 -0.53 -0.99
CA ILE A 120 9.69 -0.43 -0.67
C ILE A 120 9.92 -0.85 0.78
N VAL A 121 10.78 -1.84 1.01
CA VAL A 121 11.18 -2.26 2.35
C VAL A 121 12.36 -1.42 2.82
N GLN A 122 12.23 -0.79 3.98
CA GLN A 122 13.31 -0.02 4.59
C GLN A 122 13.95 -0.80 5.74
N PHE A 123 15.24 -1.11 5.62
CA PHE A 123 16.05 -1.65 6.71
C PHE A 123 16.94 -0.59 7.35
N ALA A 124 17.18 -0.74 8.66
CA ALA A 124 18.17 -0.02 9.44
C ALA A 124 19.20 -1.00 9.98
N THR A 125 20.47 -0.77 9.62
CA THR A 125 21.64 -1.45 10.17
C THR A 125 22.90 -0.66 9.81
N ASN A 126 23.98 -0.90 10.54
CA ASN A 126 25.33 -0.42 10.27
C ASN A 126 26.27 -1.55 9.83
N ASP A 127 25.76 -2.77 9.63
CA ASP A 127 26.49 -3.94 9.16
C ASP A 127 25.99 -4.35 7.74
N PRO A 128 26.89 -4.44 6.75
CA PRO A 128 26.50 -4.76 5.38
C PRO A 128 26.05 -6.21 5.18
N GLU A 129 26.55 -7.16 5.98
CA GLU A 129 26.16 -8.58 5.90
C GLU A 129 24.75 -8.76 6.45
N GLU A 130 24.44 -8.14 7.60
CA GLU A 130 23.07 -8.12 8.15
C GLU A 130 22.08 -7.51 7.15
N PHE A 131 22.46 -6.44 6.45
CA PHE A 131 21.61 -5.81 5.43
C PHE A 131 21.34 -6.75 4.26
N ALA A 132 22.39 -7.39 3.73
CA ALA A 132 22.28 -8.32 2.60
C ALA A 132 21.40 -9.53 2.96
N GLU A 133 21.59 -10.11 4.14
CA GLU A 133 20.78 -11.23 4.61
C GLU A 133 19.31 -10.84 4.82
N ALA A 134 19.06 -9.67 5.43
CA ALA A 134 17.70 -9.16 5.59
C ALA A 134 17.00 -8.92 4.23
N ALA A 135 17.72 -8.39 3.24
CA ALA A 135 17.21 -8.19 1.89
C ALA A 135 16.81 -9.51 1.20
N MET A 136 17.57 -10.58 1.42
CA MET A 136 17.28 -11.91 0.86
C MET A 136 15.96 -12.51 1.38
N PHE A 137 15.55 -12.17 2.61
CA PHE A 137 14.25 -12.61 3.14
C PHE A 137 13.07 -11.94 2.45
N VAL A 138 13.23 -10.70 1.96
CA VAL A 138 12.14 -9.94 1.33
C VAL A 138 12.17 -9.98 -0.21
N SER A 139 13.28 -10.39 -0.83
CA SER A 139 13.45 -10.40 -2.29
C SER A 139 12.49 -11.34 -3.05
N ARG A 140 11.75 -12.20 -2.33
CA ARG A 140 10.81 -13.18 -2.89
C ARG A 140 9.38 -12.66 -3.03
N TYR A 141 9.09 -11.49 -2.46
CA TYR A 141 7.78 -10.87 -2.41
C TYR A 141 7.69 -9.68 -3.35
#